data_AF-A0A920QJT8-F1
#
_entry.id   AF-A0A920QJT8-F1
#
_cell.length_a   1.000
_cell.length_b   1.000
_cell.length_c   1.000
_cell.angle_alpha   90.00
_cell.angle_beta   90.00
_cell.angle_gamma   90.00
#
_symmetry.space_group_name_H-M   'P 1'
#
loop_
_entity.id
_entity.type
_entity.pdbx_description
1 polymer ?
#
loop_
_entity_poly.entity_id
_entity_poly.type
_entity_poly.pdbx_seq_one_letter_code
_entity_poly.pdbx_strand_id
1 'polypeptide(L)' 'MTKRSYEKLECPIARSLSVLGDQWTLMIVRDALMGIKRFEGFQKSL' A
#
# COMPACT_ATOMS: atom_id res chain seq x y z
N MET A 1 1.90 -7.32 -12.12
CA MET A 1 0.97 -8.16 -11.34
C MET A 1 -0.42 -7.54 -11.49
N THR A 2 -1.33 -8.23 -12.17
CA THR A 2 -2.60 -7.70 -12.70
C THR A 2 -3.64 -7.53 -11.59
N LYS A 3 -3.91 -6.29 -11.16
CA LYS A 3 -4.87 -5.91 -10.09
C LYS A 3 -6.30 -6.48 -10.23
N ARG A 4 -6.66 -6.96 -11.41
CA ARG A 4 -8.04 -7.34 -11.79
C ARG A 4 -8.48 -8.74 -11.33
N SER A 5 -7.59 -9.58 -10.81
CA SER A 5 -7.92 -10.98 -10.52
C SER A 5 -8.47 -11.24 -9.10
N TYR A 6 -8.41 -10.26 -8.20
CA TYR A 6 -8.70 -10.47 -6.77
C TYR A 6 -10.14 -10.09 -6.35
N GLU A 7 -10.94 -9.50 -7.23
CA GLU A 7 -12.32 -9.08 -6.90
C GLU A 7 -13.30 -10.25 -6.74
N LYS A 8 -12.96 -11.45 -7.25
CA LYS A 8 -13.83 -12.65 -7.19
C LYS A 8 -13.44 -13.66 -6.11
N LEU A 9 -12.39 -13.42 -5.35
CA LEU A 9 -11.94 -14.32 -4.29
C LEU A 9 -12.45 -13.80 -2.95
N GLU A 10 -13.30 -14.57 -2.27
CA GLU A 10 -13.68 -14.45 -0.85
C GLU A 10 -12.46 -14.66 0.09
N CYS A 11 -11.26 -14.29 -0.35
CA CYS A 11 -10.01 -14.42 0.40
C CYS A 11 -9.67 -13.04 0.99
N PRO A 12 -9.75 -12.86 2.32
CA PRO A 12 -9.45 -11.58 2.96
C PRO A 12 -8.03 -11.09 2.65
N ILE A 13 -7.08 -12.02 2.49
CA ILE A 13 -5.68 -11.73 2.14
C ILE A 13 -5.59 -11.11 0.74
N ALA A 14 -6.29 -11.67 -0.24
CA ALA A 14 -6.31 -11.17 -1.62
C ALA A 14 -6.92 -9.76 -1.70
N ARG A 15 -7.97 -9.50 -0.91
CA ARG A 15 -8.61 -8.18 -0.80
C ARG A 15 -7.70 -7.14 -0.15
N SER A 16 -6.95 -7.51 0.88
CA SER A 16 -5.96 -6.60 1.48
C SER A 16 -4.81 -6.33 0.52
N LEU A 17 -4.33 -7.34 -0.20
CA LEU A 17 -3.22 -7.21 -1.15
C LEU A 17 -3.61 -6.43 -2.41
N SER A 18 -4.89 -6.40 -2.81
CA SER A 18 -5.34 -5.57 -3.93
C SER A 18 -5.21 -4.06 -3.63
N VAL A 19 -5.25 -3.67 -2.36
CA VAL A 19 -5.10 -2.28 -1.89
C VAL A 19 -3.65 -1.99 -1.48
N LEU A 20 -3.01 -2.90 -0.74
CA LEU A 20 -1.68 -2.69 -0.16
C LEU A 20 -0.53 -3.19 -1.05
N GLY A 21 -0.80 -4.03 -2.04
CA GLY A 21 0.20 -4.75 -2.83
C GLY A 21 0.84 -3.95 -3.97
N ASP A 22 0.61 -2.64 -4.05
CA ASP A 22 1.38 -1.77 -4.94
C ASP A 22 2.80 -1.54 -4.40
N GLN A 23 3.77 -1.32 -5.29
CA GLN A 23 5.19 -1.28 -4.97
C GLN A 23 5.58 -0.27 -3.87
N TRP A 24 4.86 0.85 -3.77
CA TRP A 24 5.21 1.95 -2.85
C TRP A 24 4.23 2.10 -1.67
N THR A 25 3.08 1.42 -1.71
CA THR A 25 2.02 1.63 -0.71
C THR A 25 2.49 1.27 0.69
N LEU A 26 3.21 0.15 0.86
CA LEU A 26 3.75 -0.26 2.15
C LEU A 26 4.83 0.71 2.68
N MET A 27 5.63 1.31 1.80
CA MET A 27 6.63 2.31 2.19
C MET A 27 5.97 3.59 2.69
N ILE A 28 4.94 4.08 1.98
CA ILE A 28 4.16 5.26 2.40
C ILE A 28 3.45 4.98 3.74
N VAL A 29 2.84 3.81 3.91
CA VAL A 29 2.17 3.43 5.17
C VAL A 29 3.17 3.36 6.32
N ARG A 30 4.35 2.76 6.12
CA ARG A 30 5.43 2.72 7.12
C ARG A 30 5.80 4.13 7.58
N ASP A 31 6.00 5.03 6.64
CA ASP A 31 6.43 6.40 6.92
C ASP A 31 5.34 7.20 7.64
N ALA A 32 4.07 6.94 7.32
CA ALA A 32 2.93 7.53 8.02
C ALA A 32 2.86 7.04 9.47
N LEU A 33 3.13 5.75 9.71
CA LEU A 33 3.23 5.17 11.05
C LEU A 33 4.43 5.71 11.85
N MET A 34 5.51 6.10 11.17
CA MET A 34 6.65 6.81 11.78
C MET A 34 6.36 8.28 12.10
N GLY A 35 5.14 8.77 11.84
CA GLY A 35 4.69 10.11 12.19
C GLY A 35 4.92 11.15 11.09
N ILE A 36 5.32 10.75 9.88
CA ILE A 36 5.40 11.64 8.73
C ILE A 36 3.97 11.98 8.27
N LYS A 37 3.65 13.27 8.24
CA LYS A 37 2.31 13.77 7.86
C LYS A 37 2.34 14.74 6.67
N ARG A 38 3.52 15.07 6.15
CA ARG A 38 3.72 16.00 5.03
C ARG A 38 4.25 15.25 3.81
N PHE A 39 3.78 15.65 2.63
CA PHE A 39 4.20 15.08 1.35
C PHE A 39 5.73 15.09 1.17
N GLU A 40 6.39 16.19 1.51
CA GLU A 40 7.85 16.30 1.42
C GLU A 40 8.60 15.26 2.26
N GLY A 41 8.02 14.85 3.40
CA GLY A 41 8.60 13.81 4.24
C GLY A 41 8.54 12.44 3.59
N PHE A 42 7.42 12.11 2.93
CA PHE A 42 7.29 10.87 2.16
C PHE A 42 8.23 10.87 0.96
N GLN A 43 8.32 11.98 0.22
CA GLN A 43 9.20 12.09 -0.95
C GLN A 43 10.69 11.92 -0.60
N LYS A 44 11.13 12.32 0.62
CA LYS A 44 12.51 12.13 1.08
C LYS A 44 12.84 10.71 1.56
N SER A 45 11.83 9.90 1.81
CA SER A 45 11.94 8.56 2.42
C SER A 45 11.67 7.41 1.42
N LEU A 46 11.32 7.79 0.18
CA LEU A 46 11.21 6.97 -1.02
C LEU A 46 12.53 6.96 -1.79
#